data_AF-R4GC56-F1
#
_entry.id   AF-R4GC56-F1
#
_cell.length_a   1.000
_cell.length_b   1.000
_cell.length_c   1.000
_cell.angle_alpha   90.00
_cell.angle_beta   90.00
_cell.angle_gamma   90.00
#
_symmetry.space_group_name_H-M   'P 1'
#
loop_
_entity.id
_entity.type
_entity.pdbx_description
1 polymer ?
#
loop_
_entity_poly.entity_id
_entity_poly.type
_entity_poly.pdbx_seq_one_letter_code
_entity_poly.pdbx_strand_id
1 'polypeptide(L)'
;VCKWDIKHIILLIHNLQPFILQTSNVCAPKNGRISSLKSCLHCYILAFRHCRHFLLKSLGIFIFLHYNKTVLSEYFLYKTFTNVIFSFFLSFLALSPYLDVTCREPPVVANGDILVARSQVYLPGQEVRYECHEGFEISGPKTIRCENKTWSDPPTCEDVRCPPPPDILNGWLRGNKKQKYSPNETMQYQCDNGYYISGSRTITCSKKQWSTAPQCKANTEKCGRPPSIENGDIRDLLKEQYESGERVIYKCQRYYNMEGDAAVSCQNGHWSDTPKCIVPCTASQEDMERNNIRLRWTGKDKLYSTAGDVAEFSCKWGYRPDPSSPEFRVQCVNGTFEYPQCIRAQI
;
A
#
# COMPACT_ATOMS: atom_id res chain seq x y z
N VAL A 1 -70.73 34.80 34.68
CA VAL A 1 -69.60 35.69 34.35
C VAL A 1 -68.71 35.79 35.58
N CYS A 2 -67.63 35.02 35.65
CA CYS A 2 -66.58 35.21 36.65
C CYS A 2 -65.32 35.68 35.92
N LYS A 3 -65.07 36.99 35.96
CA LYS A 3 -63.79 37.61 35.57
C LYS A 3 -62.72 37.06 36.51
N TRP A 4 -61.79 36.27 35.99
CA TRP A 4 -60.55 35.97 36.70
C TRP A 4 -59.59 37.14 36.48
N ASP A 5 -59.20 37.80 37.57
CA ASP A 5 -58.32 38.96 37.57
C ASP A 5 -56.88 38.53 37.22
N ILE A 6 -56.36 39.07 36.11
CA ILE A 6 -55.07 38.76 35.46
C ILE A 6 -53.88 38.92 36.42
N LYS A 7 -54.03 39.67 37.52
CA LYS A 7 -52.99 39.88 38.53
C LYS A 7 -52.53 38.60 39.24
N HIS A 8 -53.38 37.59 39.43
CA HIS A 8 -53.00 36.36 40.17
C HIS A 8 -52.21 35.34 39.32
N ILE A 9 -52.42 35.31 38.00
CA ILE A 9 -51.68 34.44 37.08
C ILE A 9 -50.25 34.93 36.89
N ILE A 10 -50.05 36.26 36.88
CA ILE A 10 -48.73 36.88 36.76
C ILE A 10 -47.86 36.60 37.99
N LEU A 11 -48.42 36.59 39.20
CA LEU A 11 -47.73 36.25 40.46
C LEU A 11 -47.27 34.77 40.54
N LEU A 12 -48.00 33.86 39.87
CA LEU A 12 -47.63 32.44 39.75
C LEU A 12 -46.48 32.23 38.75
N ILE A 13 -46.47 32.97 37.64
CA ILE A 13 -45.43 32.90 36.62
C ILE A 13 -44.12 33.55 37.11
N HIS A 14 -44.19 34.69 37.82
CA HIS A 14 -43.01 35.37 38.34
C HIS A 14 -42.26 34.59 39.44
N ASN A 15 -42.96 33.75 40.22
CA ASN A 15 -42.35 32.90 41.25
C ASN A 15 -41.76 31.58 40.71
N LEU A 16 -42.07 31.19 39.47
CA LEU A 16 -41.51 30.00 38.81
C LEU A 16 -40.23 30.30 38.01
N GLN A 17 -39.96 31.57 37.72
CA GLN A 17 -38.86 32.04 36.89
C GLN A 17 -37.43 31.78 37.47
N PRO A 18 -37.19 31.79 38.80
CA PRO A 18 -35.86 31.46 39.35
C PRO A 18 -35.51 29.96 39.31
N PHE A 19 -36.52 29.08 39.19
CA PHE A 19 -36.32 27.62 39.24
C PHE A 19 -36.05 26.98 37.88
N ILE A 20 -36.54 27.57 36.80
CA ILE A 20 -36.29 27.13 35.41
C ILE A 20 -34.81 27.38 35.02
N LEU A 21 -34.16 28.37 35.64
CA LEU A 21 -32.73 28.68 35.46
C LEU A 21 -31.78 27.78 36.27
N GLN A 22 -32.29 27.05 37.28
CA GLN A 22 -31.47 26.10 38.05
C GLN A 22 -31.40 24.71 37.41
N THR A 23 -32.39 24.31 36.61
CA THR A 23 -32.42 23.00 35.93
C THR A 23 -31.58 22.97 34.65
N SER A 24 -31.28 24.13 34.05
CA SER A 24 -30.38 24.24 32.89
C SER A 24 -28.91 23.95 33.25
N ASN A 25 -28.49 24.20 34.50
CA ASN A 25 -27.11 23.99 34.96
C ASN A 25 -26.80 22.55 35.39
N VAL A 26 -27.77 21.63 35.40
CA VAL A 26 -27.58 20.22 35.78
C VAL A 26 -27.17 19.34 34.58
N CYS A 27 -27.22 19.87 33.35
CA CYS A 27 -26.91 19.14 32.12
C CYS A 27 -25.59 19.58 31.43
N ALA A 28 -24.59 20.06 32.18
CA ALA A 28 -23.25 20.29 31.64
C ALA A 28 -22.32 19.11 31.97
N PRO A 29 -21.79 18.37 30.97
CA PRO A 29 -20.88 17.25 31.23
C PRO A 29 -19.49 17.77 31.64
N LYS A 30 -19.01 17.40 32.83
CA LYS A 30 -17.57 17.34 33.10
C LYS A 30 -17.03 16.04 32.49
N ASN A 31 -16.09 16.15 31.55
CA ASN A 31 -15.25 15.06 30.99
C ASN A 31 -15.87 14.10 29.95
N GLY A 32 -16.52 14.63 28.91
CA GLY A 32 -16.45 14.03 27.55
C GLY A 32 -16.94 12.59 27.33
N ARG A 33 -17.72 11.98 28.23
CA ARG A 33 -18.44 10.73 27.97
C ARG A 33 -19.94 10.92 28.16
N ILE A 34 -20.69 10.78 27.07
CA ILE A 34 -22.16 10.75 27.09
C ILE A 34 -22.58 9.40 27.68
N SER A 35 -23.12 9.43 28.90
CA SER A 35 -23.86 8.28 29.45
C SER A 35 -25.25 8.27 28.83
N SER A 36 -25.72 7.06 28.47
CA SER A 36 -26.92 6.77 27.68
C SER A 36 -28.14 7.67 27.92
N LEU A 37 -29.02 7.79 26.91
CA LEU A 37 -30.33 8.47 26.95
C LEU A 37 -31.16 8.20 28.22
N LYS A 38 -30.99 7.02 28.85
CA LYS A 38 -31.63 6.65 30.11
C LYS A 38 -31.21 7.56 31.28
N SER A 39 -29.98 8.05 31.32
CA SER A 39 -29.46 8.93 32.38
C SER A 39 -30.12 10.30 32.35
N CYS A 40 -30.26 10.90 31.15
CA CYS A 40 -30.95 12.18 30.98
C CYS A 40 -32.45 12.06 31.28
N LEU A 41 -33.10 10.97 30.84
CA LEU A 41 -34.51 10.71 31.14
C LEU A 41 -34.73 10.50 32.65
N HIS A 42 -33.81 9.82 33.34
CA HIS A 42 -33.87 9.62 34.79
C HIS A 42 -33.69 10.94 35.56
N CYS A 43 -32.75 11.80 35.15
CA CYS A 43 -32.58 13.14 35.71
C CYS A 43 -33.82 14.02 35.47
N TYR A 44 -34.43 13.94 34.28
CA TYR A 44 -35.64 14.71 33.94
C TYR A 44 -36.86 14.21 34.74
N ILE A 45 -37.01 12.90 34.93
CA ILE A 45 -38.06 12.29 35.77
C ILE A 45 -37.87 12.63 37.25
N LEU A 46 -36.63 12.66 37.76
CA LEU A 46 -36.30 13.07 39.13
C LEU A 46 -36.59 14.56 39.36
N ALA A 47 -36.24 15.43 38.41
CA ALA A 47 -36.60 16.85 38.42
C ALA A 47 -38.13 17.03 38.40
N PHE A 48 -38.85 16.25 37.59
CA PHE A 48 -40.31 16.24 37.55
C PHE A 48 -40.93 15.73 38.87
N ARG A 49 -40.35 14.72 39.52
CA ARG A 49 -40.79 14.22 40.83
C ARG A 49 -40.61 15.26 41.93
N HIS A 50 -39.48 15.97 41.94
CA HIS A 50 -39.24 17.06 42.89
C HIS A 50 -40.18 18.24 42.65
N CYS A 51 -40.41 18.62 41.38
CA CYS A 51 -41.34 19.68 41.01
C CYS A 51 -42.80 19.31 41.33
N ARG A 52 -43.22 18.06 41.08
CA ARG A 52 -44.53 17.50 41.44
C ARG A 52 -44.75 17.50 42.95
N HIS A 53 -43.75 17.14 43.75
CA HIS A 53 -43.85 17.13 45.21
C HIS A 53 -43.92 18.55 45.80
N PHE A 54 -43.25 19.52 45.16
CA PHE A 54 -43.30 20.94 45.55
C PHE A 54 -44.63 21.60 45.15
N LEU A 55 -45.13 21.30 43.94
CA LEU A 55 -46.45 21.74 43.46
C LEU A 55 -47.60 21.12 44.28
N LEU A 56 -47.49 19.86 44.67
CA LEU A 56 -48.48 19.23 45.58
C LEU A 56 -48.43 19.84 46.99
N LYS A 57 -47.26 20.28 47.47
CA LYS A 57 -47.14 21.01 48.74
C LYS A 57 -47.72 22.43 48.65
N SER A 58 -47.53 23.15 47.54
CA SER A 58 -48.12 24.48 47.35
C SER A 58 -49.63 24.43 47.10
N LEU A 59 -50.13 23.40 46.41
CA LEU A 59 -51.57 23.11 46.29
C LEU A 59 -52.19 22.66 47.62
N GLY A 60 -51.49 21.86 48.42
CA GLY A 60 -51.95 21.46 49.76
C GLY A 60 -52.10 22.63 50.73
N ILE A 61 -51.22 23.63 50.64
CA ILE A 61 -51.31 24.88 51.42
C ILE A 61 -52.47 25.77 50.93
N PHE A 62 -52.75 25.78 49.62
CA PHE A 62 -53.90 26.51 49.05
C PHE A 62 -55.25 25.88 49.42
N ILE A 63 -55.31 24.56 49.56
CA ILE A 63 -56.52 23.81 49.94
C ILE A 63 -56.86 24.02 51.43
N PHE A 64 -55.87 24.29 52.29
CA PHE A 64 -56.09 24.49 53.73
C PHE A 64 -56.68 25.87 54.09
N LEU A 65 -56.56 26.88 53.22
CA LEU A 65 -57.04 28.24 53.47
C LEU A 65 -58.48 28.51 52.97
N HIS A 66 -59.12 27.56 52.29
CA HIS A 66 -60.46 27.76 51.71
C HIS A 66 -61.45 26.62 52.02
N TYR A 67 -61.44 26.13 53.26
CA TYR A 67 -62.39 25.14 53.74
C TYR A 67 -63.70 25.79 54.22
N ASN A 68 -64.56 26.22 53.29
CA ASN A 68 -66.00 25.98 53.43
C ASN A 68 -66.77 26.28 52.14
N LYS A 69 -67.56 25.28 51.74
CA LYS A 69 -68.57 25.23 50.67
C LYS A 69 -68.08 24.89 49.25
N THR A 70 -68.85 23.94 48.69
CA THR A 70 -69.04 23.54 47.27
C THR A 70 -68.05 22.55 46.63
N VAL A 71 -68.47 21.27 46.64
CA VAL A 71 -67.81 20.04 46.13
C VAL A 71 -68.05 19.81 44.62
N LEU A 72 -68.01 20.84 43.78
CA LEU A 72 -68.21 20.68 42.32
C LEU A 72 -67.08 21.25 41.44
N SER A 73 -65.99 21.71 42.06
CA SER A 73 -64.90 22.45 41.38
C SER A 73 -63.58 21.66 41.25
N GLU A 74 -63.31 20.72 42.17
CA GLU A 74 -62.02 20.00 42.21
C GLU A 74 -61.79 19.09 41.00
N TYR A 75 -62.83 18.42 40.52
CA TYR A 75 -62.72 17.52 39.36
C TYR A 75 -62.53 18.29 38.05
N PHE A 76 -63.12 19.48 37.93
CA PHE A 76 -63.08 20.29 36.71
C PHE A 76 -61.74 21.03 36.55
N LEU A 77 -61.15 21.50 37.66
CA LEU A 77 -59.80 22.08 37.68
C LEU A 77 -58.72 21.02 37.49
N TYR A 78 -58.83 19.84 38.10
CA TYR A 78 -57.87 18.74 37.89
C TYR A 78 -57.87 18.25 36.43
N LYS A 79 -59.05 18.13 35.81
CA LYS A 79 -59.22 17.69 34.43
C LYS A 79 -58.73 18.74 33.42
N THR A 80 -58.91 20.02 33.69
CA THR A 80 -58.37 21.09 32.83
C THR A 80 -56.86 21.25 32.96
N PHE A 81 -56.28 21.16 34.18
CA PHE A 81 -54.83 21.26 34.39
C PHE A 81 -54.05 20.07 33.83
N THR A 82 -54.57 18.85 33.98
CA THR A 82 -53.98 17.63 33.36
C THR A 82 -54.06 17.67 31.85
N ASN A 83 -55.17 18.15 31.27
CA ASN A 83 -55.30 18.32 29.82
C ASN A 83 -54.36 19.40 29.25
N VAL A 84 -54.12 20.50 29.95
CA VAL A 84 -53.16 21.54 29.51
C VAL A 84 -51.72 21.05 29.60
N ILE A 85 -51.34 20.35 30.67
CA ILE A 85 -50.00 19.74 30.79
C ILE A 85 -49.81 18.64 29.75
N PHE A 86 -50.82 17.80 29.50
CA PHE A 86 -50.76 16.74 28.49
C PHE A 86 -50.71 17.32 27.07
N SER A 87 -51.44 18.41 26.81
CA SER A 87 -51.35 19.18 25.56
C SER A 87 -49.97 19.83 25.38
N PHE A 88 -49.38 20.37 26.45
CA PHE A 88 -48.02 20.93 26.41
C PHE A 88 -46.96 19.83 26.24
N PHE A 89 -47.15 18.66 26.84
CA PHE A 89 -46.28 17.49 26.68
C PHE A 89 -46.37 16.91 25.27
N LEU A 90 -47.58 16.79 24.72
CA LEU A 90 -47.80 16.33 23.34
C LEU A 90 -47.28 17.34 22.32
N SER A 91 -47.40 18.65 22.57
CA SER A 91 -46.80 19.66 21.71
C SER A 91 -45.27 19.72 21.85
N PHE A 92 -44.70 19.49 23.04
CA PHE A 92 -43.25 19.35 23.22
C PHE A 92 -42.69 18.07 22.57
N LEU A 93 -43.42 16.95 22.66
CA LEU A 93 -43.07 15.70 21.98
C LEU A 93 -43.24 15.81 20.45
N ALA A 94 -44.21 16.60 19.97
CA ALA A 94 -44.38 16.92 18.55
C ALA A 94 -43.37 17.96 18.02
N LEU A 95 -42.74 18.74 18.92
CA LEU A 95 -41.70 19.73 18.61
C LEU A 95 -40.27 19.21 18.80
N SER A 96 -40.07 17.91 19.01
CA SER A 96 -38.74 17.31 18.85
C SER A 96 -38.67 16.61 17.48
N PRO A 97 -38.45 17.35 16.37
CA PRO A 97 -37.73 16.76 15.29
C PRO A 97 -36.32 16.57 15.84
N TYR A 98 -36.00 15.36 16.31
CA TYR A 98 -34.62 14.93 16.28
C TYR A 98 -34.24 15.00 14.80
N LEU A 99 -33.68 16.13 14.38
CA LEU A 99 -33.12 16.29 13.06
C LEU A 99 -31.92 15.33 13.04
N ASP A 100 -32.20 14.09 12.66
CA ASP A 100 -31.21 13.02 12.64
C ASP A 100 -30.23 13.31 11.51
N VAL A 101 -29.25 14.17 11.77
CA VAL A 101 -28.25 14.59 10.78
C VAL A 101 -27.20 13.49 10.51
N THR A 102 -27.34 12.30 11.10
CA THR A 102 -26.39 11.22 10.95
C THR A 102 -26.55 10.50 9.61
N CYS A 103 -25.44 10.03 9.05
CA CYS A 103 -25.44 9.18 7.86
C CYS A 103 -25.52 7.72 8.28
N ARG A 104 -26.17 6.93 7.44
CA ARG A 104 -26.19 5.47 7.54
C ARG A 104 -24.96 4.88 6.84
N GLU A 105 -25.03 3.60 6.49
CA GLU A 105 -23.98 2.89 5.76
C GLU A 105 -23.53 3.68 4.50
N PRO A 106 -22.22 3.75 4.25
CA PRO A 106 -21.68 4.40 3.06
C PRO A 106 -22.11 3.71 1.75
N PRO A 107 -22.12 4.43 0.61
CA PRO A 107 -22.42 3.84 -0.69
C PRO A 107 -21.48 2.68 -1.06
N VAL A 108 -22.00 1.61 -1.65
CA VAL A 108 -21.16 0.49 -2.11
C VAL A 108 -20.44 0.89 -3.40
N VAL A 109 -19.11 0.75 -3.42
CA VAL A 109 -18.28 0.98 -4.61
C VAL A 109 -17.89 -0.38 -5.20
N ALA A 110 -18.21 -0.62 -6.47
CA ALA A 110 -17.86 -1.86 -7.14
C ALA A 110 -16.34 -2.01 -7.28
N ASN A 111 -15.82 -3.21 -6.97
CA ASN A 111 -14.37 -3.51 -6.95
C ASN A 111 -13.58 -2.61 -5.99
N GLY A 112 -14.19 -2.18 -4.89
CA GLY A 112 -13.52 -1.45 -3.82
C GLY A 112 -14.13 -1.72 -2.45
N ASP A 113 -13.32 -1.55 -1.41
CA ASP A 113 -13.67 -1.77 -0.02
C ASP A 113 -13.34 -0.54 0.85
N ILE A 114 -13.98 -0.47 2.01
CA ILE A 114 -13.72 0.58 3.00
C ILE A 114 -12.61 0.08 3.94
N LEU A 115 -11.56 0.88 4.14
CA LEU A 115 -10.38 0.52 4.93
C LEU A 115 -10.62 0.38 6.45
N VAL A 116 -11.75 0.93 6.94
CA VAL A 116 -12.06 1.02 8.37
C VAL A 116 -13.31 0.20 8.68
N ALA A 117 -13.43 -0.28 9.92
CA ALA A 117 -14.60 -1.01 10.39
C ALA A 117 -15.89 -0.22 10.09
N ARG A 118 -16.87 -0.90 9.46
CA ARG A 118 -18.17 -0.32 9.14
C ARG A 118 -18.92 -0.05 10.44
N SER A 119 -19.44 1.17 10.58
CA SER A 119 -20.39 1.55 11.62
C SER A 119 -21.80 1.53 11.02
N GLN A 120 -22.82 1.26 11.83
CA GLN A 120 -24.21 1.42 11.38
C GLN A 120 -24.63 2.89 11.29
N VAL A 121 -23.95 3.79 12.00
CA VAL A 121 -24.29 5.21 12.11
C VAL A 121 -23.02 6.08 12.12
N TYR A 122 -23.04 7.18 11.37
CA TYR A 122 -21.95 8.15 11.23
C TYR A 122 -22.42 9.57 11.55
N LEU A 123 -21.70 10.29 12.41
CA LEU A 123 -21.95 11.69 12.76
C LEU A 123 -21.58 12.63 11.59
N PRO A 124 -22.22 13.81 11.48
CA PRO A 124 -21.83 14.84 10.53
C PRO A 124 -20.34 15.15 10.62
N GLY A 125 -19.67 15.24 9.46
CA GLY A 125 -18.24 15.50 9.36
C GLY A 125 -17.34 14.27 9.44
N GLN A 126 -17.85 13.10 9.86
CA GLN A 126 -17.07 11.86 9.82
C GLN A 126 -16.76 11.43 8.38
N GLU A 127 -15.61 10.80 8.21
CA GLU A 127 -15.05 10.41 6.92
C GLU A 127 -14.84 8.89 6.83
N VAL A 128 -15.02 8.33 5.64
CA VAL A 128 -14.66 6.95 5.33
C VAL A 128 -13.79 6.92 4.07
N ARG A 129 -12.79 6.03 4.08
CA ARG A 129 -11.78 5.93 3.02
C ARG A 129 -11.95 4.62 2.25
N TYR A 130 -12.00 4.72 0.93
CA TYR A 130 -12.06 3.57 0.03
C TYR A 130 -10.69 3.13 -0.45
N GLU A 131 -10.57 1.86 -0.77
CA GLU A 131 -9.46 1.24 -1.48
C GLU A 131 -10.00 0.33 -2.56
N CYS A 132 -9.47 0.44 -3.78
CA CYS A 132 -9.87 -0.42 -4.88
C CYS A 132 -9.18 -1.78 -4.78
N HIS A 133 -9.84 -2.82 -5.28
CA HIS A 133 -9.28 -4.16 -5.39
C HIS A 133 -8.06 -4.18 -6.33
N GLU A 134 -7.29 -5.25 -6.25
CA GLU A 134 -6.09 -5.42 -7.08
C GLU A 134 -6.42 -5.30 -8.58
N GLY A 135 -5.65 -4.48 -9.30
CA GLY A 135 -5.85 -4.21 -10.72
C GLY A 135 -6.88 -3.13 -11.04
N PHE A 136 -7.45 -2.46 -10.04
CA PHE A 136 -8.31 -1.30 -10.21
C PHE A 136 -7.63 -0.03 -9.67
N GLU A 137 -7.86 1.10 -10.32
CA GLU A 137 -7.35 2.40 -9.91
C GLU A 137 -8.50 3.30 -9.47
N ILE A 138 -8.30 4.05 -8.39
CA ILE A 138 -9.33 4.93 -7.85
C ILE A 138 -9.44 6.21 -8.68
N SER A 139 -10.66 6.54 -9.08
CA SER A 139 -11.02 7.72 -9.86
C SER A 139 -12.00 8.56 -9.04
N GLY A 140 -11.59 9.78 -8.69
CA GLY A 140 -12.31 10.67 -7.78
C GLY A 140 -11.77 10.68 -6.34
N PRO A 141 -12.57 11.15 -5.37
CA PRO A 141 -12.12 11.35 -3.99
C PRO A 141 -11.97 10.03 -3.24
N LYS A 142 -10.76 9.71 -2.76
CA LYS A 142 -10.49 8.48 -1.99
C LYS A 142 -11.23 8.43 -0.64
N THR A 143 -11.71 9.57 -0.17
CA THR A 143 -12.42 9.72 1.10
C THR A 143 -13.73 10.46 0.86
N ILE A 144 -14.82 9.97 1.45
CA ILE A 144 -16.11 10.66 1.47
C ILE A 144 -16.47 11.11 2.88
N ARG A 145 -17.26 12.18 2.98
CA ARG A 145 -17.69 12.79 4.24
C ARG A 145 -19.21 12.67 4.41
N CYS A 146 -19.66 12.46 5.65
CA CYS A 146 -21.07 12.58 6.00
C CYS A 146 -21.49 14.05 6.11
N GLU A 147 -22.41 14.49 5.26
CA GLU A 147 -22.97 15.83 5.16
C GLU A 147 -24.47 15.78 5.52
N ASN A 148 -24.78 15.92 6.82
CA ASN A 148 -26.14 16.08 7.34
C ASN A 148 -27.18 15.12 6.72
N LYS A 149 -26.96 13.80 6.85
CA LYS A 149 -27.70 12.64 6.30
C LYS A 149 -27.22 12.08 4.97
N THR A 150 -26.54 12.87 4.14
CA THR A 150 -26.07 12.44 2.82
C THR A 150 -24.56 12.29 2.80
N TRP A 151 -24.07 11.29 2.09
CA TRP A 151 -22.63 11.16 1.83
C TRP A 151 -22.23 12.04 0.65
N SER A 152 -21.03 12.63 0.71
CA SER A 152 -20.41 13.26 -0.45
C SER A 152 -20.17 12.24 -1.58
N ASP A 153 -19.92 12.72 -2.80
CA ASP A 153 -19.78 11.87 -3.99
C ASP A 153 -18.75 10.74 -3.81
N PRO A 154 -19.14 9.47 -4.01
CA PRO A 154 -18.24 8.32 -3.87
C PRO A 154 -17.26 8.21 -5.04
N PRO A 155 -16.05 7.65 -4.82
CA PRO A 155 -15.13 7.35 -5.90
C PRO A 155 -15.62 6.19 -6.76
N THR A 156 -15.00 6.05 -7.93
CA THR A 156 -15.15 4.87 -8.79
C THR A 156 -13.84 4.12 -8.86
N CYS A 157 -13.90 2.79 -8.98
CA CYS A 157 -12.72 1.95 -9.18
C CYS A 157 -12.69 1.51 -10.65
N GLU A 158 -11.75 2.06 -11.41
CA GLU A 158 -11.61 1.78 -12.84
C GLU A 158 -10.67 0.59 -13.07
N ASP A 159 -11.11 -0.40 -13.86
CA ASP A 159 -10.29 -1.59 -14.18
C ASP A 159 -9.08 -1.19 -15.04
N VAL A 160 -7.87 -1.12 -14.48
CA VAL A 160 -6.66 -0.72 -15.22
C VAL A 160 -5.88 -1.90 -15.80
N ARG A 161 -6.42 -3.12 -15.72
CA ARG A 161 -5.78 -4.33 -16.24
C ARG A 161 -5.82 -4.36 -17.77
N CYS A 162 -4.74 -4.83 -18.37
CA CYS A 162 -4.66 -4.98 -19.81
C CYS A 162 -5.43 -6.22 -20.30
N PRO A 163 -6.03 -6.17 -21.50
CA PRO A 163 -6.58 -7.34 -22.18
C PRO A 163 -5.45 -8.31 -22.58
N PRO A 164 -5.76 -9.49 -23.14
CA PRO A 164 -4.73 -10.36 -23.71
C PRO A 164 -3.88 -9.61 -24.74
N PRO A 165 -2.54 -9.76 -24.73
CA PRO A 165 -1.67 -9.14 -25.73
C PRO A 165 -2.05 -9.51 -27.17
N PRO A 166 -1.87 -8.59 -28.12
CA PRO A 166 -2.16 -8.84 -29.53
C PRO A 166 -1.29 -9.98 -30.08
N ASP A 167 -1.79 -10.70 -31.06
CA ASP A 167 -0.96 -11.64 -31.82
C ASP A 167 -0.08 -10.89 -32.83
N ILE A 168 1.11 -11.41 -33.07
CA ILE A 168 2.04 -10.88 -34.07
C ILE A 168 2.20 -11.92 -35.18
N LEU A 169 2.42 -11.46 -36.41
CA LEU A 169 2.67 -12.35 -37.54
C LEU A 169 4.07 -12.99 -37.42
N ASN A 170 4.19 -14.29 -37.72
CA ASN A 170 5.44 -15.05 -37.67
C ASN A 170 6.13 -15.03 -36.30
N GLY A 171 5.32 -15.02 -35.23
CA GLY A 171 5.81 -15.09 -33.87
C GLY A 171 4.69 -15.39 -32.88
N TRP A 172 5.09 -15.69 -31.65
CA TRP A 172 4.20 -16.12 -30.59
C TRP A 172 4.64 -15.51 -29.25
N LEU A 173 3.68 -15.40 -28.33
CA LEU A 173 3.92 -14.90 -26.99
C LEU A 173 4.46 -16.03 -26.10
N ARG A 174 5.55 -15.79 -25.37
CA ARG A 174 6.07 -16.76 -24.40
C ARG A 174 5.13 -16.92 -23.21
N GLY A 175 4.80 -18.17 -22.91
CA GLY A 175 3.92 -18.54 -21.80
C GLY A 175 2.44 -18.51 -22.17
N ASN A 176 1.58 -18.72 -21.17
CA ASN A 176 0.14 -18.83 -21.39
C ASN A 176 -0.52 -17.45 -21.40
N LYS A 177 -1.43 -17.22 -22.35
CA LYS A 177 -2.26 -16.01 -22.38
C LYS A 177 -3.29 -16.05 -21.25
N LYS A 178 -3.28 -15.02 -20.39
CA LYS A 178 -4.33 -14.75 -19.40
C LYS A 178 -5.41 -13.89 -20.04
N GLN A 179 -6.61 -13.90 -19.45
CA GLN A 179 -7.69 -13.01 -19.87
C GLN A 179 -7.46 -11.54 -19.45
N LYS A 180 -6.71 -11.32 -18.36
CA LYS A 180 -6.39 -10.00 -17.80
C LYS A 180 -4.98 -10.01 -17.23
N TYR A 181 -4.29 -8.88 -17.33
CA TYR A 181 -2.93 -8.67 -16.86
C TYR A 181 -2.85 -7.44 -15.96
N SER A 182 -2.11 -7.54 -14.86
CA SER A 182 -1.95 -6.44 -13.90
C SER A 182 -1.11 -5.30 -14.52
N PRO A 183 -1.31 -4.05 -14.08
CA PRO A 183 -0.43 -2.94 -14.46
C PRO A 183 1.05 -3.27 -14.17
N ASN A 184 1.94 -2.86 -15.06
CA ASN A 184 3.39 -3.14 -15.04
C ASN A 184 3.78 -4.62 -15.25
N GLU A 185 2.82 -5.53 -15.46
CA GLU A 185 3.13 -6.90 -15.86
C GLU A 185 3.78 -6.89 -17.25
N THR A 186 4.79 -7.75 -17.45
CA THR A 186 5.55 -7.83 -18.68
C THR A 186 5.41 -9.19 -19.35
N MET A 187 5.37 -9.19 -20.67
CA MET A 187 5.33 -10.40 -21.50
C MET A 187 6.37 -10.30 -22.61
N GLN A 188 6.86 -11.45 -23.07
CA GLN A 188 7.91 -11.50 -24.10
C GLN A 188 7.42 -12.24 -25.34
N TYR A 189 7.76 -11.73 -26.51
CA TYR A 189 7.53 -12.44 -27.77
C TYR A 189 8.74 -13.27 -28.19
N GLN A 190 8.46 -14.25 -29.03
CA GLN A 190 9.45 -15.02 -29.75
C GLN A 190 9.01 -15.14 -31.21
N CYS A 191 9.91 -14.83 -32.14
CA CYS A 191 9.65 -15.03 -33.55
C CYS A 191 9.78 -16.50 -33.92
N ASP A 192 9.05 -16.89 -34.96
CA ASP A 192 9.14 -18.21 -35.57
C ASP A 192 10.52 -18.43 -36.20
N ASN A 193 10.83 -19.69 -36.50
CA ASN A 193 12.09 -20.05 -37.16
C ASN A 193 12.20 -19.33 -38.51
N GLY A 194 13.35 -18.72 -38.77
CA GLY A 194 13.58 -17.92 -39.99
C GLY A 194 13.18 -16.45 -39.89
N TYR A 195 12.74 -15.99 -38.71
CA TYR A 195 12.42 -14.59 -38.44
C TYR A 195 13.23 -14.04 -37.26
N TYR A 196 13.60 -12.76 -37.33
CA TYR A 196 14.24 -12.04 -36.23
C TYR A 196 13.32 -10.95 -35.67
N ILE A 197 13.55 -10.58 -34.41
CA ILE A 197 12.73 -9.61 -33.71
C ILE A 197 13.21 -8.18 -33.99
N SER A 198 12.29 -7.33 -34.44
CA SER A 198 12.52 -5.91 -34.71
C SER A 198 11.71 -5.09 -33.71
N GLY A 199 12.41 -4.38 -32.81
CA GLY A 199 11.81 -3.62 -31.70
C GLY A 199 12.01 -4.32 -30.35
N SER A 200 11.29 -3.86 -29.33
CA SER A 200 11.37 -4.45 -27.99
C SER A 200 10.71 -5.83 -27.95
N ARG A 201 11.48 -6.86 -27.58
CA ARG A 201 10.95 -8.21 -27.33
C ARG A 201 9.90 -8.23 -26.22
N THR A 202 10.07 -7.35 -25.25
CA THR A 202 9.25 -7.27 -24.04
C THR A 202 8.21 -6.18 -24.22
N ILE A 203 6.95 -6.52 -23.93
CA ILE A 203 5.85 -5.57 -23.80
C ILE A 203 5.45 -5.43 -22.33
N THR A 204 4.99 -4.24 -21.96
CA THR A 204 4.59 -3.90 -20.59
C THR A 204 3.15 -3.36 -20.59
N CYS A 205 2.34 -3.81 -19.63
CA CYS A 205 0.99 -3.31 -19.44
C CYS A 205 1.01 -1.95 -18.74
N SER A 206 0.47 -0.92 -19.39
CA SER A 206 0.29 0.43 -18.85
C SER A 206 -1.18 0.81 -18.91
N LYS A 207 -1.88 0.73 -17.77
CA LYS A 207 -3.29 1.15 -17.58
C LYS A 207 -4.21 0.81 -18.77
N LYS A 208 -4.53 -0.47 -18.95
CA LYS A 208 -5.32 -1.06 -20.07
C LYS A 208 -4.60 -1.17 -21.42
N GLN A 209 -3.47 -0.50 -21.63
CA GLN A 209 -2.77 -0.51 -22.92
C GLN A 209 -1.44 -1.26 -22.81
N TRP A 210 -1.15 -2.10 -23.79
CA TRP A 210 0.18 -2.67 -23.95
C TRP A 210 1.10 -1.67 -24.64
N SER A 211 2.37 -1.66 -24.25
CA SER A 211 3.41 -1.03 -25.06
C SER A 211 3.47 -1.66 -26.46
N THR A 212 4.06 -0.94 -27.41
CA THR A 212 4.17 -1.37 -28.82
C THR A 212 4.73 -2.79 -28.95
N ALA A 213 3.97 -3.67 -29.58
CA ALA A 213 4.41 -5.04 -29.88
C ALA A 213 5.54 -5.05 -30.93
N PRO A 214 6.49 -5.99 -30.83
CA PRO A 214 7.56 -6.12 -31.82
C PRO A 214 7.04 -6.65 -33.15
N GLN A 215 7.85 -6.50 -34.19
CA GLN A 215 7.62 -7.12 -35.50
C GLN A 215 8.62 -8.26 -35.73
N CYS A 216 8.16 -9.38 -36.25
CA CYS A 216 9.03 -10.45 -36.73
C CYS A 216 9.30 -10.25 -38.22
N LYS A 217 10.56 -9.98 -38.56
CA LYS A 217 11.01 -9.75 -39.94
C LYS A 217 11.73 -10.99 -40.45
N ALA A 218 11.53 -11.30 -41.73
CA ALA A 218 12.17 -12.46 -42.35
C ALA A 218 13.68 -12.28 -42.38
N ASN A 219 14.41 -13.35 -42.09
CA ASN A 219 15.85 -13.39 -42.27
C ASN A 219 16.18 -13.54 -43.75
N THR A 220 16.60 -12.46 -44.41
CA THR A 220 16.93 -12.50 -45.85
C THR A 220 18.44 -12.51 -46.10
N GLU A 221 19.24 -12.06 -45.14
CA GLU A 221 20.68 -11.90 -45.29
C GLU A 221 21.48 -12.92 -44.50
N LYS A 222 22.50 -13.47 -45.16
CA LYS A 222 23.49 -14.38 -44.57
C LYS A 222 24.60 -13.55 -43.92
N CYS A 223 25.15 -14.04 -42.82
CA CYS A 223 26.34 -13.43 -42.23
C CYS A 223 27.60 -13.93 -42.95
N GLY A 224 28.64 -13.09 -42.97
CA GLY A 224 29.99 -13.53 -43.28
C GLY A 224 30.64 -14.26 -42.11
N ARG A 225 31.96 -14.37 -42.14
CA ARG A 225 32.75 -14.95 -41.03
C ARG A 225 32.42 -14.29 -39.67
N PRO A 226 32.32 -15.05 -38.57
CA PRO A 226 32.16 -14.52 -37.23
C PRO A 226 33.31 -13.58 -36.84
N PRO A 227 33.08 -12.58 -35.96
CA PRO A 227 34.14 -11.69 -35.49
C PRO A 227 35.19 -12.44 -34.67
N SER A 228 36.48 -12.17 -34.87
CA SER A 228 37.53 -12.73 -34.01
C SER A 228 37.52 -12.10 -32.62
N ILE A 229 37.82 -12.87 -31.57
CA ILE A 229 37.97 -12.38 -30.19
C ILE A 229 39.42 -12.56 -29.72
N GLU A 230 39.87 -11.73 -28.78
CA GLU A 230 41.19 -11.89 -28.17
C GLU A 230 41.20 -13.09 -27.20
N ASN A 231 42.31 -13.84 -27.19
CA ASN A 231 42.52 -15.00 -26.30
C ASN A 231 41.40 -16.05 -26.37
N GLY A 232 40.76 -16.18 -27.52
CA GLY A 232 39.73 -17.18 -27.78
C GLY A 232 39.54 -17.42 -29.27
N ASP A 233 38.83 -18.48 -29.61
CA ASP A 233 38.49 -18.81 -30.98
C ASP A 233 37.16 -19.57 -31.03
N ILE A 234 36.57 -19.70 -32.20
CA ILE A 234 35.42 -20.58 -32.41
C ILE A 234 35.84 -22.04 -32.22
N ARG A 235 34.93 -22.83 -31.64
CA ARG A 235 35.15 -24.27 -31.42
C ARG A 235 34.95 -25.09 -32.68
N ASP A 236 34.02 -24.65 -33.53
CA ASP A 236 33.60 -25.36 -34.72
C ASP A 236 34.36 -24.84 -35.96
N LEU A 237 34.27 -25.54 -37.10
CA LEU A 237 34.97 -25.11 -38.31
C LEU A 237 34.42 -23.78 -38.86
N LEU A 238 35.33 -22.90 -39.26
CA LEU A 238 35.01 -21.62 -39.89
C LEU A 238 34.41 -21.84 -41.29
N LYS A 239 33.25 -21.24 -41.55
CA LYS A 239 32.63 -21.14 -42.88
C LYS A 239 32.82 -19.73 -43.42
N GLU A 240 32.75 -19.57 -44.75
CA GLU A 240 32.72 -18.23 -45.36
C GLU A 240 31.40 -17.50 -45.14
N GLN A 241 30.30 -18.25 -45.11
CA GLN A 241 28.94 -17.73 -44.96
C GLN A 241 28.16 -18.58 -43.97
N TYR A 242 27.29 -17.91 -43.23
CA TYR A 242 26.41 -18.51 -42.23
C TYR A 242 24.96 -18.11 -42.52
N GLU A 243 24.08 -19.10 -42.51
CA GLU A 243 22.64 -18.85 -42.65
C GLU A 243 22.14 -18.12 -41.41
N SER A 244 21.16 -17.23 -41.59
CA SER A 244 20.61 -16.53 -40.45
C SER A 244 19.83 -17.48 -39.54
N GLY A 245 20.16 -17.45 -38.25
CA GLY A 245 19.74 -18.41 -37.24
C GLY A 245 20.85 -19.39 -36.86
N GLU A 246 21.90 -19.53 -37.67
CA GLU A 246 23.08 -20.32 -37.27
C GLU A 246 23.78 -19.69 -36.07
N ARG A 247 24.34 -20.56 -35.22
CA ARG A 247 25.08 -20.19 -34.02
C ARG A 247 26.46 -20.81 -34.06
N VAL A 248 27.46 -20.06 -33.65
CA VAL A 248 28.84 -20.54 -33.45
C VAL A 248 29.18 -20.44 -31.97
N ILE A 249 29.91 -21.43 -31.47
CA ILE A 249 30.31 -21.47 -30.06
C ILE A 249 31.77 -21.03 -29.97
N TYR A 250 32.03 -19.96 -29.22
CA TYR A 250 33.37 -19.52 -28.89
C TYR A 250 33.93 -20.31 -27.71
N LYS A 251 35.25 -20.33 -27.62
CA LYS A 251 36.00 -20.91 -26.51
C LYS A 251 37.22 -20.05 -26.23
N CYS A 252 37.40 -19.69 -24.96
CA CYS A 252 38.62 -19.02 -24.53
C CYS A 252 39.81 -19.98 -24.48
N GLN A 253 41.01 -19.42 -24.62
CA GLN A 253 42.26 -20.13 -24.38
C GLN A 253 42.32 -20.67 -22.95
N ARG A 254 43.23 -21.61 -22.72
CA ARG A 254 43.35 -22.26 -21.41
C ARG A 254 43.56 -21.21 -20.31
N TYR A 255 42.84 -21.38 -19.20
CA TYR A 255 42.85 -20.52 -18.01
C TYR A 255 42.13 -19.16 -18.15
N TYR A 256 41.76 -18.72 -19.36
CA TYR A 256 40.91 -17.54 -19.54
C TYR A 256 39.44 -17.88 -19.25
N ASN A 257 38.73 -16.91 -18.69
CA ASN A 257 37.32 -17.06 -18.35
C ASN A 257 36.45 -16.34 -19.35
N MET A 258 35.32 -16.94 -19.69
CA MET A 258 34.37 -16.36 -20.61
C MET A 258 33.40 -15.46 -19.87
N GLU A 259 33.34 -14.20 -20.29
CA GLU A 259 32.30 -13.25 -19.89
C GLU A 259 31.35 -13.03 -21.09
N GLY A 260 30.05 -13.28 -20.88
CA GLY A 260 29.01 -13.20 -21.93
C GLY A 260 28.54 -14.58 -22.42
N ASP A 261 27.67 -14.58 -23.44
CA ASP A 261 27.18 -15.82 -24.06
C ASP A 261 28.23 -16.41 -25.00
N ALA A 262 28.56 -17.69 -24.80
CA ALA A 262 29.47 -18.44 -25.66
C ALA A 262 28.93 -18.61 -27.08
N ALA A 263 27.61 -18.65 -27.23
CA ALA A 263 26.91 -18.98 -28.46
C ALA A 263 26.47 -17.71 -29.22
N VAL A 264 27.31 -17.27 -30.14
CA VAL A 264 27.08 -16.09 -30.98
C VAL A 264 26.25 -16.47 -32.19
N SER A 265 25.20 -15.70 -32.48
CA SER A 265 24.17 -16.06 -33.47
C SER A 265 24.16 -15.08 -34.64
N CYS A 266 24.03 -15.59 -35.86
CA CYS A 266 23.83 -14.79 -37.05
C CYS A 266 22.35 -14.37 -37.17
N GLN A 267 22.08 -13.07 -37.21
CA GLN A 267 20.75 -12.50 -37.40
C GLN A 267 20.78 -11.47 -38.52
N ASN A 268 20.19 -11.83 -39.68
CA ASN A 268 20.05 -10.98 -40.85
C ASN A 268 21.33 -10.19 -41.20
N GLY A 269 22.41 -10.92 -41.54
CA GLY A 269 23.70 -10.32 -41.91
C GLY A 269 24.56 -9.83 -40.73
N HIS A 270 24.03 -9.77 -39.52
CA HIS A 270 24.75 -9.28 -38.34
C HIS A 270 24.93 -10.36 -37.27
N TRP A 271 26.11 -10.40 -36.65
CA TRP A 271 26.38 -11.27 -35.51
C TRP A 271 25.91 -10.62 -34.20
N SER A 272 25.39 -11.43 -33.28
CA SER A 272 25.12 -10.99 -31.91
C SER A 272 26.42 -10.65 -31.16
N ASP A 273 26.29 -10.02 -29.99
CA ASP A 273 27.44 -9.68 -29.14
C ASP A 273 28.35 -10.89 -28.88
N THR A 274 29.66 -10.65 -28.98
CA THR A 274 30.69 -11.67 -28.76
C THR A 274 31.12 -11.72 -27.30
N PRO A 275 31.50 -12.90 -26.77
CA PRO A 275 32.01 -13.00 -25.41
C PRO A 275 33.41 -12.42 -25.30
N LYS A 276 33.81 -12.04 -24.08
CA LYS A 276 35.15 -11.59 -23.74
C LYS A 276 35.90 -12.66 -22.96
N CYS A 277 37.16 -12.89 -23.33
CA CYS A 277 38.04 -13.78 -22.59
C CYS A 277 38.82 -12.97 -21.56
N ILE A 278 38.43 -13.11 -20.30
CA ILE A 278 39.00 -12.40 -19.16
C ILE A 278 40.24 -13.13 -18.67
N VAL A 279 41.33 -12.37 -18.54
CA VAL A 279 42.63 -12.85 -18.06
C VAL A 279 42.50 -13.43 -16.64
N PRO A 280 43.08 -14.60 -16.36
CA PRO A 280 43.14 -15.15 -15.01
C PRO A 280 44.15 -14.37 -14.15
N CYS A 281 43.96 -14.40 -12.83
CA CYS A 281 45.02 -13.98 -11.93
C CYS A 281 46.07 -15.07 -11.82
N THR A 282 47.33 -14.70 -12.00
CA THR A 282 48.45 -15.62 -11.76
C THR A 282 49.08 -15.29 -10.43
N ALA A 283 49.16 -16.28 -9.52
CA ALA A 283 49.93 -16.16 -8.28
C ALA A 283 51.43 -16.18 -8.61
N SER A 284 51.98 -15.03 -9.00
CA SER A 284 53.37 -14.87 -9.42
C SER A 284 54.32 -15.30 -8.30
N GLN A 285 55.28 -16.16 -8.63
CA GLN A 285 56.31 -16.58 -7.68
C GLN A 285 57.15 -15.38 -7.21
N GLU A 286 57.44 -14.43 -8.10
CA GLU A 286 58.20 -13.23 -7.78
C GLU A 286 57.47 -12.34 -6.77
N ASP A 287 56.17 -12.11 -6.96
CA ASP A 287 55.36 -11.31 -6.04
C ASP A 287 55.22 -12.00 -4.68
N MET A 288 55.04 -13.33 -4.66
CA MET A 288 55.02 -14.09 -3.42
C MET A 288 56.35 -14.04 -2.66
N GLU A 289 57.48 -14.04 -3.39
CA GLU A 289 58.81 -13.89 -2.82
C GLU A 289 59.02 -12.49 -2.24
N ARG A 290 58.67 -11.45 -3.00
CA ARG A 290 58.77 -10.04 -2.58
C ARG A 290 57.99 -9.74 -1.30
N ASN A 291 56.82 -10.37 -1.14
CA ASN A 291 55.94 -10.16 0.00
C ASN A 291 56.15 -11.18 1.15
N ASN A 292 57.13 -12.08 1.05
CA ASN A 292 57.42 -13.16 2.03
C ASN A 292 56.22 -14.09 2.33
N ILE A 293 55.42 -14.38 1.31
CA ILE A 293 54.21 -15.22 1.40
C ILE A 293 54.33 -16.48 0.53
N ARG A 294 53.41 -17.41 0.73
CA ARG A 294 53.22 -18.62 -0.08
C ARG A 294 51.74 -18.95 -0.18
N LEU A 295 51.32 -19.61 -1.25
CA LEU A 295 49.98 -20.20 -1.32
C LEU A 295 49.80 -21.19 -0.15
N ARG A 296 48.68 -21.06 0.57
CA ARG A 296 48.33 -21.96 1.68
C ARG A 296 48.12 -23.40 1.19
N TRP A 297 47.68 -23.56 -0.05
CA TRP A 297 47.42 -24.84 -0.69
C TRP A 297 48.17 -24.92 -2.03
N THR A 298 49.05 -25.90 -2.18
CA THR A 298 49.93 -26.07 -3.37
C THR A 298 49.34 -27.05 -4.39
N GLY A 299 48.06 -26.89 -4.76
CA GLY A 299 47.50 -27.60 -5.90
C GLY A 299 48.05 -27.04 -7.22
N LYS A 300 48.37 -27.89 -8.22
CA LYS A 300 48.91 -27.45 -9.52
C LYS A 300 48.04 -26.40 -10.23
N ASP A 301 46.73 -26.40 -9.97
CA ASP A 301 45.76 -25.47 -10.57
C ASP A 301 45.58 -24.16 -9.78
N LYS A 302 46.20 -24.00 -8.60
CA LYS A 302 46.06 -22.77 -7.79
C LYS A 302 47.04 -21.65 -8.18
N LEU A 303 47.94 -21.92 -9.13
CA LEU A 303 48.83 -20.90 -9.69
C LEU A 303 48.05 -19.93 -10.60
N TYR A 304 46.96 -20.39 -11.21
CA TYR A 304 46.07 -19.60 -12.06
C TYR A 304 44.66 -19.63 -11.47
N SER A 305 44.17 -18.49 -11.02
CA SER A 305 42.83 -18.36 -10.47
C SER A 305 41.93 -17.62 -11.45
N THR A 306 40.72 -18.14 -11.61
CA THR A 306 39.72 -17.51 -12.48
C THR A 306 39.26 -16.18 -11.92
N ALA A 307 38.65 -15.33 -12.76
CA ALA A 307 38.13 -14.04 -12.29
C ALA A 307 37.03 -14.31 -11.25
N GLY A 308 37.19 -13.77 -10.04
CA GLY A 308 36.32 -14.06 -8.90
C GLY A 308 36.72 -15.26 -8.03
N ASP A 309 37.69 -16.07 -8.44
CA ASP A 309 38.29 -17.08 -7.56
C ASP A 309 39.06 -16.41 -6.43
N VAL A 310 39.21 -17.15 -5.33
CA VAL A 310 39.88 -16.70 -4.13
C VAL A 310 41.16 -17.50 -3.91
N ALA A 311 42.29 -16.79 -3.92
CA ALA A 311 43.57 -17.33 -3.50
C ALA A 311 43.77 -17.10 -2.00
N GLU A 312 44.30 -18.11 -1.33
CA GLU A 312 44.62 -18.01 0.10
C GLU A 312 46.12 -18.15 0.28
N PHE A 313 46.72 -17.14 0.91
CA PHE A 313 48.14 -17.04 1.18
C PHE A 313 48.43 -17.29 2.65
N SER A 314 49.70 -17.54 2.95
CA SER A 314 50.23 -17.66 4.31
C SER A 314 51.66 -17.12 4.33
N CYS A 315 52.13 -16.63 5.48
CA CYS A 315 53.52 -16.20 5.61
C CYS A 315 54.48 -17.38 5.43
N LYS A 316 55.65 -17.09 4.85
CA LYS A 316 56.79 -18.01 4.85
C LYS A 316 57.30 -18.19 6.29
N TRP A 317 58.03 -19.27 6.52
CA TRP A 317 58.61 -19.56 7.83
C TRP A 317 59.59 -18.45 8.26
N GLY A 318 59.50 -18.01 9.51
CA GLY A 318 60.26 -16.87 10.04
C GLY A 318 59.62 -15.49 9.84
N TYR A 319 58.41 -15.44 9.28
CA TYR A 319 57.66 -14.21 9.04
C TYR A 319 56.27 -14.27 9.69
N ARG A 320 55.71 -13.10 10.02
CA ARG A 320 54.36 -12.92 10.55
C ARG A 320 53.57 -11.91 9.72
N PRO A 321 52.22 -11.93 9.75
CA PRO A 321 51.41 -10.94 9.04
C PRO A 321 51.79 -9.51 9.43
N ASP A 322 51.93 -8.65 8.43
CA ASP A 322 52.01 -7.20 8.65
C ASP A 322 50.63 -6.68 9.05
N PRO A 323 50.47 -5.94 10.16
CA PRO A 323 49.18 -5.36 10.56
C PRO A 323 48.56 -4.41 9.53
N SER A 324 49.36 -3.84 8.63
CA SER A 324 48.92 -2.97 7.52
C SER A 324 48.70 -3.71 6.20
N SER A 325 48.92 -5.03 6.19
CA SER A 325 48.71 -5.88 5.02
C SER A 325 47.24 -5.98 4.60
N PRO A 326 46.95 -6.11 3.30
CA PRO A 326 45.71 -6.69 2.81
C PRO A 326 45.39 -8.06 3.41
N GLU A 327 44.14 -8.51 3.28
CA GLU A 327 43.70 -9.81 3.77
C GLU A 327 44.45 -10.97 3.11
N PHE A 328 44.69 -12.06 3.84
CA PHE A 328 45.39 -13.24 3.32
C PHE A 328 44.52 -14.10 2.40
N ARG A 329 43.24 -13.77 2.27
CA ARG A 329 42.27 -14.42 1.39
C ARG A 329 41.85 -13.41 0.32
N VAL A 330 42.49 -13.46 -0.84
CA VAL A 330 42.42 -12.42 -1.88
C VAL A 330 41.60 -12.91 -3.06
N GLN A 331 40.66 -12.08 -3.51
CA GLN A 331 39.89 -12.36 -4.73
C GLN A 331 40.65 -11.89 -5.97
N CYS A 332 40.56 -12.66 -7.04
CA CYS A 332 41.08 -12.25 -8.35
C CYS A 332 40.22 -11.13 -8.93
N VAL A 333 40.80 -9.94 -9.13
CA VAL A 333 40.12 -8.77 -9.71
C VAL A 333 40.94 -8.27 -10.91
N ASN A 334 40.33 -8.23 -12.10
CA ASN A 334 40.96 -7.76 -13.34
C ASN A 334 42.35 -8.38 -13.63
N GLY A 335 42.52 -9.67 -13.37
CA GLY A 335 43.79 -10.38 -13.61
C GLY A 335 44.89 -10.13 -12.60
N THR A 336 44.64 -9.38 -11.52
CA THR A 336 45.63 -9.09 -10.47
C THR A 336 45.15 -9.53 -9.09
N PHE A 337 46.08 -10.02 -8.27
CA PHE A 337 45.89 -10.21 -6.83
C PHE A 337 46.48 -9.04 -6.06
N GLU A 338 45.72 -8.50 -5.12
CA GLU A 338 46.26 -7.60 -4.09
C GLU A 338 46.97 -8.45 -3.02
N TYR A 339 48.29 -8.66 -3.18
CA TYR A 339 49.03 -9.59 -2.33
C TYR A 339 49.17 -9.09 -0.88
N PRO A 340 48.95 -9.98 0.12
CA PRO A 340 49.25 -9.67 1.51
C PRO A 340 50.76 -9.63 1.76
N GLN A 341 51.18 -8.95 2.82
CA GLN A 341 52.57 -8.75 3.19
C GLN A 341 52.90 -9.40 4.54
N CYS A 342 54.08 -10.00 4.62
CA CYS A 342 54.63 -10.52 5.86
C CYS A 342 55.97 -9.86 6.20
N ILE A 343 56.12 -9.50 7.47
CA ILE A 343 57.33 -8.92 8.05
C ILE A 343 58.06 -9.97 8.89
N ARG A 344 59.37 -9.79 9.08
CA ARG A 344 60.18 -10.72 9.89
C ARG A 344 59.60 -10.82 11.30
N ALA A 345 59.44 -12.05 11.79
CA ALA A 345 59.11 -12.25 13.18
C ALA A 345 60.33 -11.83 14.03
N GLN A 346 60.15 -10.83 14.90
CA GLN A 346 61.12 -10.57 15.96
C GLN A 346 61.03 -11.75 16.92
N ILE A 347 62.12 -12.52 17.02
CA ILE A 347 62.27 -13.65 17.93
C ILE A 347 62.49 -13.12 19.34
#